data_AF-A0A9P8DVG0-F1
#
_entry.id   AF-A0A9P8DVG0-F1
#
_cell.length_a   1.000
_cell.length_b   1.000
_cell.length_c   1.000
_cell.angle_alpha   90.00
_cell.angle_beta   90.00
_cell.angle_gamma   90.00
#
_symmetry.space_group_name_H-M   'P 1'
#
loop_
_entity.id
_entity.type
_entity.pdbx_description
1 polymer ?
#
loop_
_entity_poly.entity_id
_entity_poly.type
_entity_poly.pdbx_seq_one_letter_code
_entity_poly.pdbx_strand_id
1 'polypeptide(L)'
;SYFQDDKIVEVAGPELMATAKPYFIYPGYAFVAYPNRDSTPYRERYAIPEAETIIRGTLRYQGFPEFIKTLVDMGFLEDTEKEFLKPHPEAPALTWREATAQILGSSSHAEDDLVWAIGSKTSFADNDQKERIINGLKWIGLFSDEKVEPRNNPLDTLCATLEKKMQYEEGERDLVMLQHRFGITHANGMKEVRTSTLVEYGDPKGYSAMAKLVGVPCAVAVLQVLEGKITQKGVLAPMSPEIVEPLRLELKEKYGIEMKEKTL
;
A
#
# COMPACT_ATOMS: atom_id res chain seq x y z
N SER A 1 -5.31 1.63 -14.32
CA SER A 1 -6.49 1.03 -14.97
C SER A 1 -6.47 -0.49 -14.79
N TYR A 2 -7.59 -1.17 -14.98
CA TYR A 2 -7.72 -2.64 -14.88
C TYR A 2 -8.86 -3.16 -15.76
N PHE A 3 -8.92 -4.47 -16.01
CA PHE A 3 -10.06 -5.08 -16.70
C PHE A 3 -11.12 -5.52 -15.71
N GLN A 4 -12.38 -5.21 -15.99
CA GLN A 4 -13.54 -5.74 -15.30
C GLN A 4 -14.69 -5.89 -16.31
N ASP A 5 -15.30 -7.08 -16.35
CA ASP A 5 -16.39 -7.41 -17.28
C ASP A 5 -16.05 -7.04 -18.75
N ASP A 6 -14.82 -7.37 -19.16
CA ASP A 6 -14.20 -7.07 -20.46
C ASP A 6 -14.00 -5.59 -20.81
N LYS A 7 -14.21 -4.70 -19.85
CA LYS A 7 -14.01 -3.26 -20.02
C LYS A 7 -12.81 -2.78 -19.23
N ILE A 8 -12.12 -1.79 -19.79
CA ILE A 8 -11.08 -1.06 -19.05
C ILE A 8 -11.77 -0.09 -18.10
N VAL A 9 -11.46 -0.25 -16.81
CA VAL A 9 -11.84 0.69 -15.76
C VAL A 9 -10.63 1.53 -15.39
N GLU A 10 -10.80 2.85 -15.43
CA GLU A 10 -9.78 3.80 -15.03
C GLU A 10 -10.16 4.43 -13.69
N VAL A 11 -9.18 4.60 -12.81
CA VAL A 11 -9.36 5.22 -11.50
C VAL A 11 -8.29 6.28 -11.36
N ALA A 12 -8.71 7.53 -11.20
CA ALA A 12 -7.78 8.63 -10.98
C ALA A 12 -7.11 8.51 -9.60
N GLY A 13 -5.87 8.98 -9.50
CA GLY A 13 -5.09 8.93 -8.25
C GLY A 13 -5.84 9.48 -7.02
N PRO A 14 -6.42 10.69 -7.09
CA PRO A 14 -7.19 11.27 -5.98
C PRO A 14 -8.43 10.46 -5.57
N GLU A 15 -9.00 9.68 -6.47
CA GLU A 15 -10.20 8.85 -6.22
C GLU A 15 -9.85 7.44 -5.74
N LEU A 16 -8.57 7.05 -5.78
CA LEU A 16 -8.15 5.67 -5.57
C LEU A 16 -8.60 5.10 -4.22
N MET A 17 -8.44 5.88 -3.14
CA MET A 17 -8.84 5.44 -1.79
C MET A 17 -10.35 5.21 -1.66
N ALA A 18 -11.17 5.95 -2.42
CA ALA A 18 -12.63 5.77 -2.42
C ALA A 18 -13.06 4.45 -3.10
N THR A 19 -12.19 3.84 -3.90
CA THR A 19 -12.47 2.53 -4.52
C THR A 19 -12.17 1.34 -3.60
N ALA A 20 -11.54 1.59 -2.45
CA ALA A 20 -11.17 0.53 -1.52
C ALA A 20 -12.42 -0.17 -0.96
N LYS A 21 -12.40 -1.50 -0.95
CA LYS A 21 -13.51 -2.32 -0.44
C LYS A 21 -13.00 -3.42 0.47
N PRO A 22 -13.79 -3.87 1.47
CA PRO A 22 -13.47 -5.07 2.24
C PRO A 22 -13.14 -6.25 1.31
N TYR A 23 -12.02 -6.93 1.59
CA TYR A 23 -11.53 -8.04 0.78
C TYR A 23 -11.27 -9.26 1.67
N PHE A 24 -12.19 -10.21 1.63
CA PHE A 24 -12.13 -11.41 2.46
C PHE A 24 -11.04 -12.37 1.97
N ILE A 25 -10.17 -12.80 2.90
CA ILE A 25 -9.17 -13.85 2.68
C ILE A 25 -9.32 -14.95 3.73
N TYR A 26 -9.12 -14.60 5.01
CA TYR A 26 -9.37 -15.48 6.14
C TYR A 26 -10.17 -14.74 7.23
N PRO A 27 -10.98 -15.46 8.04
CA PRO A 27 -11.87 -14.83 9.03
C PRO A 27 -11.18 -13.91 10.03
N GLY A 28 -9.91 -14.19 10.38
CA GLY A 28 -9.17 -13.42 11.38
C GLY A 28 -8.62 -12.07 10.90
N TYR A 29 -8.79 -11.71 9.63
CA TYR A 29 -8.26 -10.46 9.07
C TYR A 29 -9.36 -9.56 8.53
N ALA A 30 -9.27 -8.28 8.87
CA ALA A 30 -10.13 -7.22 8.33
C ALA A 30 -9.40 -6.45 7.23
N PHE A 31 -9.15 -7.12 6.09
CA PHE A 31 -8.51 -6.47 4.95
C PHE A 31 -9.49 -5.66 4.11
N VAL A 32 -8.97 -4.58 3.54
CA VAL A 32 -9.53 -3.84 2.43
C VAL A 32 -8.54 -3.88 1.27
N ALA A 33 -9.05 -3.85 0.04
CA ALA A 33 -8.25 -3.85 -1.18
C ALA A 33 -8.64 -2.70 -2.09
N TYR A 34 -7.65 -2.14 -2.78
CA TYR A 34 -7.82 -1.19 -3.88
C TYR A 34 -6.88 -1.55 -5.05
N PRO A 35 -7.24 -1.21 -6.31
CA PRO A 35 -6.40 -1.46 -7.48
C PRO A 35 -5.02 -0.81 -7.37
N ASN A 36 -4.00 -1.41 -7.97
CA ASN A 36 -2.62 -0.92 -7.90
C ASN A 36 -2.04 -0.70 -9.30
N ARG A 37 -1.72 0.57 -9.61
CA ARG A 37 -1.17 1.02 -10.89
C ARG A 37 -2.02 0.54 -12.08
N ASP A 38 -1.38 0.02 -13.11
CA ASP A 38 -2.01 -0.49 -14.32
C ASP A 38 -1.92 -2.02 -14.38
N SER A 39 -3.08 -2.66 -14.40
CA SER A 39 -3.24 -4.11 -14.54
C SER A 39 -3.49 -4.54 -15.99
N THR A 40 -3.79 -3.61 -16.90
CA THR A 40 -4.14 -3.95 -18.29
C THR A 40 -3.04 -4.74 -19.02
N PRO A 41 -1.72 -4.46 -18.87
CA PRO A 41 -0.68 -5.21 -19.58
C PRO A 41 -0.55 -6.67 -19.12
N TYR A 42 -1.23 -7.05 -18.04
CA TYR A 42 -1.17 -8.42 -17.52
C TYR A 42 -2.02 -9.41 -18.31
N ARG A 43 -2.94 -8.92 -19.16
CA ARG A 43 -3.64 -9.77 -20.13
C ARG A 43 -2.67 -10.43 -21.09
N GLU A 44 -1.75 -9.64 -21.65
CA GLU A 44 -0.70 -10.12 -22.56
C GLU A 44 0.43 -10.79 -21.79
N ARG A 45 0.91 -10.17 -20.70
CA ARG A 45 2.06 -10.69 -19.93
C ARG A 45 1.81 -12.08 -19.35
N TYR A 46 0.58 -12.38 -18.93
CA TYR A 46 0.22 -13.71 -18.42
C TYR A 46 -0.42 -14.61 -19.46
N ALA A 47 -0.52 -14.16 -20.72
CA ALA A 47 -1.13 -14.92 -21.82
C ALA A 47 -2.55 -15.42 -21.50
N ILE A 48 -3.38 -14.52 -20.96
CA ILE A 48 -4.78 -14.77 -20.58
C ILE A 48 -5.75 -13.84 -21.35
N PRO A 49 -5.74 -13.84 -22.69
CA PRO A 49 -6.60 -12.97 -23.49
C PRO A 49 -8.11 -13.18 -23.20
N GLU A 50 -8.48 -14.36 -22.72
CA GLU A 50 -9.84 -14.75 -22.33
C GLU A 50 -10.30 -14.18 -20.98
N ALA A 51 -9.40 -13.60 -20.19
CA ALA A 51 -9.75 -13.12 -18.85
C ALA A 51 -10.54 -11.80 -18.92
N GLU A 52 -11.83 -11.90 -18.60
CA GLU A 52 -12.76 -10.76 -18.56
C GLU A 52 -12.43 -9.77 -17.42
N THR A 53 -11.82 -10.25 -16.34
CA THR A 53 -11.44 -9.45 -15.17
C THR A 53 -9.98 -9.70 -14.79
N ILE A 54 -9.19 -8.63 -14.73
CA ILE A 54 -7.76 -8.67 -14.37
C ILE A 54 -7.45 -7.48 -13.48
N ILE A 55 -7.27 -7.75 -12.18
CA ILE A 55 -7.00 -6.71 -11.19
C ILE A 55 -5.81 -7.14 -10.34
N ARG A 56 -4.76 -6.33 -10.34
CA ARG A 56 -3.71 -6.35 -9.32
C ARG A 56 -4.03 -5.26 -8.32
N GLY A 57 -4.04 -5.61 -7.04
CA GLY A 57 -4.40 -4.70 -5.97
C GLY A 57 -3.39 -4.69 -4.83
N THR A 58 -3.64 -3.80 -3.88
CA THR A 58 -2.89 -3.69 -2.63
C THR A 58 -3.84 -3.94 -1.47
N LEU A 59 -3.40 -4.72 -0.49
CA LEU A 59 -4.13 -4.95 0.76
C LEU A 59 -3.71 -3.94 1.82
N ARG A 60 -4.69 -3.49 2.60
CA ARG A 60 -4.51 -2.70 3.83
C ARG A 60 -5.50 -3.19 4.88
N TYR A 61 -5.31 -2.78 6.13
CA TYR A 61 -6.33 -3.00 7.15
C TYR A 61 -7.46 -1.98 7.05
N GLN A 62 -8.64 -2.38 7.54
CA GLN A 62 -9.82 -1.52 7.64
C GLN A 62 -9.48 -0.16 8.25
N GLY A 63 -10.10 0.89 7.72
CA GLY A 63 -9.91 2.25 8.22
C GLY A 63 -8.70 2.99 7.66
N PHE A 64 -7.77 2.32 6.97
CA PHE A 64 -6.62 2.96 6.31
C PHE A 64 -7.05 3.83 5.12
N PRO A 65 -7.86 3.36 4.15
CA PRO A 65 -8.20 4.17 2.97
C PRO A 65 -8.88 5.49 3.33
N GLU A 66 -9.79 5.47 4.31
CA GLU A 66 -10.52 6.66 4.75
C GLU A 66 -9.59 7.66 5.42
N PHE A 67 -8.63 7.19 6.22
CA PHE A 67 -7.62 8.05 6.84
C PHE A 67 -6.73 8.73 5.80
N ILE A 68 -6.24 7.96 4.81
CA ILE A 68 -5.44 8.50 3.72
C ILE A 68 -6.26 9.43 2.83
N LYS A 69 -7.53 9.11 2.56
CA LYS A 69 -8.41 10.00 1.81
C LYS A 69 -8.57 11.35 2.52
N THR A 70 -8.75 11.35 3.83
CA THR A 70 -8.81 12.61 4.59
C THR A 70 -7.51 13.41 4.45
N LEU A 71 -6.33 12.77 4.51
CA LEU A 71 -5.05 13.46 4.26
C LEU A 71 -4.93 14.02 2.83
N VAL A 72 -5.43 13.29 1.82
CA VAL A 72 -5.51 13.78 0.43
C VAL A 72 -6.38 15.03 0.36
N ASP A 73 -7.60 14.97 0.88
CA ASP A 73 -8.57 16.07 0.85
C ASP A 73 -8.08 17.30 1.66
N MET A 74 -7.27 17.07 2.70
CA MET A 74 -6.63 18.13 3.48
C MET A 74 -5.46 18.80 2.74
N GLY A 75 -4.95 18.22 1.65
CA GLY A 75 -3.77 18.73 0.92
C GLY A 75 -2.43 18.27 1.49
N PHE A 76 -2.43 17.30 2.41
CA PHE A 76 -1.21 16.81 3.08
C PHE A 76 -0.35 15.91 2.20
N LEU A 77 -0.88 15.40 1.09
CA LEU A 77 -0.13 14.55 0.14
C LEU A 77 0.33 15.31 -1.11
N GLU A 78 0.29 16.64 -1.08
CA GLU A 78 0.91 17.48 -2.11
C GLU A 78 2.43 17.50 -1.95
N ASP A 79 3.16 17.35 -3.06
CA ASP A 79 4.61 17.48 -3.15
C ASP A 79 5.07 18.88 -3.61
N THR A 80 4.11 19.76 -3.91
CA THR A 80 4.38 21.14 -4.30
C THR A 80 4.98 21.91 -3.13
N GLU A 81 6.13 22.53 -3.35
CA GLU A 81 6.82 23.32 -2.33
C GLU A 81 5.93 24.44 -1.77
N LYS A 82 6.03 24.68 -0.46
CA LYS A 82 5.39 25.80 0.23
C LYS A 82 6.45 26.56 1.01
N GLU A 83 6.53 27.87 0.83
CA GLU A 83 7.54 28.73 1.49
C GLU A 83 7.57 28.57 3.02
N PHE A 84 6.40 28.36 3.65
CA PHE A 84 6.27 28.18 5.09
C PHE A 84 6.72 26.80 5.61
N LEU A 85 7.03 25.85 4.71
CA LEU A 85 7.59 24.53 5.02
C LEU A 85 9.05 24.38 4.55
N LYS A 86 9.67 25.45 4.07
CA LYS A 86 11.10 25.44 3.75
C LYS A 86 11.95 25.53 5.03
N PRO A 87 13.09 24.83 5.11
CA PRO A 87 14.03 25.01 6.20
C PRO A 87 14.62 26.44 6.16
N HIS A 88 14.43 27.20 7.24
CA HIS A 88 14.98 28.56 7.37
C HIS A 88 15.98 28.60 8.53
N PRO A 89 17.27 28.89 8.29
CA PRO A 89 18.29 28.90 9.36
C PRO A 89 18.05 29.97 10.43
N GLU A 90 17.36 31.06 10.07
CA GLU A 90 17.19 32.25 10.92
C GLU A 90 15.79 32.37 11.54
N ALA A 91 14.87 31.46 11.21
CA ALA A 91 13.50 31.48 11.71
C ALA A 91 13.11 30.14 12.35
N PRO A 92 12.40 30.14 13.49
CA PRO A 92 11.93 28.90 14.09
C PRO A 92 10.92 28.22 13.17
N ALA A 93 10.97 26.89 13.11
CA ALA A 93 9.95 26.11 12.42
C ALA A 93 8.56 26.38 13.00
N LEU A 94 7.53 26.19 12.18
CA LEU A 94 6.14 26.21 12.63
C LEU A 94 5.88 25.06 13.61
N THR A 95 4.94 25.27 14.51
CA THR A 95 4.26 24.17 15.21
C THR A 95 3.38 23.39 14.23
N TRP A 96 3.03 22.16 14.58
CA TRP A 96 2.10 21.37 13.79
C TRP A 96 0.73 22.04 13.63
N ARG A 97 0.18 22.66 14.68
CA ARG A 97 -1.10 23.40 14.57
C ARG A 97 -1.03 24.57 13.58
N GLU A 98 0.09 25.30 13.54
CA GLU A 98 0.31 26.41 12.60
C GLU A 98 0.48 25.90 11.17
N ALA A 99 1.27 24.84 10.96
CA ALA A 99 1.46 24.23 9.66
C ALA A 99 0.15 23.64 9.11
N THR A 100 -0.62 22.94 9.95
CA THR A 100 -1.93 22.40 9.59
C THR A 100 -2.91 23.51 9.22
N ALA A 101 -2.95 24.61 9.98
CA ALA A 101 -3.79 25.77 9.63
C ALA A 101 -3.44 26.31 8.23
N GLN A 102 -2.16 26.50 7.94
CA GLN A 102 -1.69 27.00 6.64
C GLN A 102 -2.03 26.05 5.49
N ILE A 103 -1.83 24.74 5.66
CA ILE A 103 -2.16 23.71 4.66
C ILE A 103 -3.67 23.69 4.38
N LEU A 104 -4.49 23.82 5.42
CA LEU A 104 -5.95 23.85 5.27
C LEU A 104 -6.48 25.19 4.72
N GLY A 105 -5.68 26.25 4.75
CA GLY A 105 -6.12 27.62 4.49
C GLY A 105 -7.01 28.18 5.61
N SER A 106 -6.82 27.72 6.85
CA SER A 106 -7.52 28.20 8.03
C SER A 106 -6.88 29.47 8.59
N SER A 107 -7.69 30.45 8.98
CA SER A 107 -7.23 31.68 9.66
C SER A 107 -6.94 31.48 11.15
N SER A 108 -7.30 30.32 11.71
CA SER A 108 -7.09 29.95 13.11
C SER A 108 -6.41 28.58 13.21
N HIS A 109 -5.59 28.43 14.24
CA HIS A 109 -4.94 27.17 14.62
C HIS A 109 -5.49 26.63 15.95
N ALA A 110 -6.66 27.11 16.39
CA ALA A 110 -7.41 26.48 17.47
C ALA A 110 -7.95 25.13 17.01
N GLU A 111 -7.99 24.16 17.92
CA GLU A 111 -8.34 22.77 17.58
C GLU A 111 -9.73 22.65 16.95
N ASP A 112 -10.74 23.31 17.51
CA ASP A 112 -12.12 23.27 16.99
C ASP A 112 -12.22 23.85 15.57
N ASP A 113 -11.48 24.93 15.29
CA ASP A 113 -11.42 25.55 13.97
C ASP A 113 -10.74 24.64 12.95
N LEU A 114 -9.66 23.95 13.35
CA LEU A 114 -8.99 22.97 12.50
C LEU A 114 -9.90 21.77 12.21
N VAL A 115 -10.61 21.25 13.21
CA VAL A 115 -11.59 20.17 13.04
C VAL A 115 -12.71 20.59 12.09
N TRP A 116 -13.20 21.83 12.21
CA TRP A 116 -14.19 22.39 11.30
C TRP A 116 -13.66 22.53 9.87
N ALA A 117 -12.43 23.03 9.71
CA ALA A 117 -11.78 23.17 8.41
C ALA A 117 -11.56 21.83 7.71
N ILE A 118 -11.20 20.77 8.45
CA ILE A 118 -11.11 19.40 7.91
C ILE A 118 -12.50 18.92 7.48
N GLY A 119 -13.52 19.12 8.31
CA GLY A 119 -14.89 18.71 8.03
C GLY A 119 -15.53 19.41 6.83
N SER A 120 -15.03 20.57 6.41
CA SER A 120 -15.50 21.26 5.20
C SER A 120 -14.78 20.80 3.91
N LYS A 121 -13.65 20.10 4.03
CA LYS A 121 -12.86 19.59 2.88
C LYS A 121 -13.10 18.13 2.56
N THR A 122 -13.50 17.33 3.55
CA THR A 122 -13.69 15.88 3.39
C THR A 122 -15.09 15.45 3.82
N SER A 123 -15.46 14.22 3.45
CA SER A 123 -16.72 13.60 3.86
C SER A 123 -16.42 12.33 4.65
N PHE A 124 -17.16 12.14 5.74
CA PHE A 124 -17.08 10.96 6.59
C PHE A 124 -18.35 10.11 6.40
N ALA A 125 -18.21 8.79 6.49
CA ALA A 125 -19.34 7.87 6.38
C ALA A 125 -20.34 8.05 7.54
N ASP A 126 -19.81 8.26 8.75
CA ASP A 126 -20.58 8.45 9.98
C ASP A 126 -19.73 9.20 11.03
N ASN A 127 -20.34 9.47 12.19
CA ASN A 127 -19.67 10.18 13.29
C ASN A 127 -18.54 9.37 13.93
N ASP A 128 -18.65 8.05 13.98
CA ASP A 128 -17.63 7.18 14.58
C ASP A 128 -16.36 7.19 13.73
N GLN A 129 -16.51 7.15 12.41
CA GLN A 129 -15.40 7.30 11.47
C GLN A 129 -14.76 8.68 11.59
N LYS A 130 -15.57 9.75 11.66
CA LYS A 130 -15.06 11.11 11.87
C LYS A 130 -14.24 11.19 13.15
N GLU A 131 -14.78 10.72 14.27
CA GLU A 131 -14.10 10.74 15.56
C GLU A 131 -12.79 9.95 15.52
N ARG A 132 -12.80 8.74 14.97
CA ARG A 132 -11.60 7.90 14.82
C ARG A 132 -10.51 8.58 14.01
N ILE A 133 -10.86 9.18 12.87
CA ILE A 133 -9.89 9.85 11.99
C ILE A 133 -9.34 11.10 12.68
N ILE A 134 -10.19 11.95 13.25
CA ILE A 134 -9.74 13.15 13.97
C ILE A 134 -8.81 12.78 15.13
N ASN A 135 -9.14 11.76 15.92
CA ASN A 135 -8.28 11.28 17.00
C ASN A 135 -6.95 10.72 16.48
N GLY A 136 -6.93 10.03 15.33
CA GLY A 136 -5.70 9.58 14.70
C GLY A 136 -4.83 10.73 14.18
N LEU A 137 -5.43 11.78 13.59
CA LEU A 137 -4.70 12.98 13.17
C LEU A 137 -4.09 13.73 14.38
N LYS A 138 -4.80 13.75 15.52
CA LYS A 138 -4.26 14.25 16.80
C LYS A 138 -3.11 13.39 17.31
N TRP A 139 -3.21 12.05 17.22
CA TRP A 139 -2.14 11.13 17.62
C TRP A 139 -0.85 11.30 16.78
N ILE A 140 -1.00 11.54 15.46
CA ILE A 140 0.11 11.92 14.59
C ILE A 140 0.76 13.24 15.04
N GLY A 141 0.02 14.10 15.73
CA GLY A 141 0.52 15.35 16.31
C GLY A 141 0.10 16.60 15.53
N LEU A 142 -0.77 16.49 14.53
CA LEU A 142 -1.10 17.59 13.60
C LEU A 142 -1.79 18.81 14.26
N PHE A 143 -2.22 18.67 15.51
CA PHE A 143 -2.88 19.71 16.31
C PHE A 143 -2.02 20.22 17.47
N SER A 144 -0.77 19.73 17.57
CA SER A 144 0.12 19.99 18.70
C SER A 144 0.99 21.23 18.50
N ASP A 145 1.65 21.64 19.58
CA ASP A 145 2.69 22.66 19.60
C ASP A 145 4.09 22.10 19.26
N GLU A 146 4.20 20.80 18.94
CA GLU A 146 5.46 20.22 18.47
C GLU A 146 5.88 20.89 17.17
N LYS A 147 7.18 21.15 17.03
CA LYS A 147 7.73 21.76 15.83
C LYS A 147 7.78 20.76 14.69
N VAL A 148 7.37 21.20 13.50
CA VAL A 148 7.52 20.40 12.29
C VAL A 148 9.01 20.23 11.95
N GLU A 149 9.34 19.11 11.29
CA GLU A 149 10.61 18.99 10.57
C GLU A 149 10.37 19.46 9.13
N PRO A 150 10.74 20.71 8.77
CA PRO A 150 10.42 21.26 7.46
C PRO A 150 11.14 20.47 6.37
N ARG A 151 10.38 19.94 5.41
CA ARG A 151 10.91 19.23 4.23
C ARG A 151 10.33 19.79 2.92
N ASN A 152 10.23 21.12 2.81
CA ASN A 152 9.79 21.91 1.64
C ASN A 152 8.31 21.80 1.26
N ASN A 153 7.69 20.63 1.35
CA ASN A 153 6.30 20.40 0.96
C ASN A 153 5.51 19.66 2.07
N PRO A 154 4.15 19.66 2.01
CA PRO A 154 3.31 18.99 2.99
C PRO A 154 3.59 17.48 3.11
N LEU A 155 3.74 16.78 1.98
CA LEU A 155 3.95 15.34 1.95
C LEU A 155 5.20 14.92 2.73
N ASP A 156 6.35 15.51 2.40
CA ASP A 156 7.63 15.14 3.01
C ASP A 156 7.70 15.56 4.48
N THR A 157 7.11 16.72 4.82
CA THR A 157 7.03 17.21 6.21
C THR A 157 6.19 16.27 7.07
N LEU A 158 5.07 15.77 6.53
CA LEU A 158 4.26 14.73 7.18
C LEU A 158 5.04 13.42 7.29
N CYS A 159 5.67 12.96 6.21
CA CYS A 159 6.47 11.74 6.18
C CYS A 159 7.53 11.72 7.28
N ALA A 160 8.23 12.85 7.50
CA ALA A 160 9.21 12.98 8.58
C ALA A 160 8.64 12.64 9.98
N THR A 161 7.36 12.94 10.20
CA THR A 161 6.67 12.63 11.46
C THR A 161 6.14 11.20 11.49
N LEU A 162 5.58 10.71 10.38
CA LEU A 162 5.14 9.32 10.27
C LEU A 162 6.31 8.33 10.42
N GLU A 163 7.46 8.65 9.83
CA GLU A 163 8.72 7.91 9.97
C GLU A 163 9.13 7.74 11.44
N LYS A 164 8.84 8.72 12.31
CA LYS A 164 9.17 8.66 13.74
C LYS A 164 8.11 7.91 14.55
N LYS A 165 6.84 8.07 14.20
CA LYS A 165 5.70 7.57 14.99
C LYS A 165 5.22 6.18 14.60
N MET A 166 5.47 5.74 13.37
CA MET A 166 4.91 4.50 12.81
C MET A 166 6.01 3.48 12.47
N GLN A 167 7.04 3.40 13.31
CA GLN A 167 8.07 2.37 13.22
C GLN A 167 7.60 1.09 13.91
N TYR A 168 8.23 -0.03 13.56
CA TYR A 168 8.16 -1.22 14.38
C TYR A 168 8.98 -1.01 15.66
N GLU A 169 8.38 -1.32 16.80
CA GLU A 169 9.04 -1.33 18.10
C GLU A 169 9.64 -2.72 18.43
N GLU A 170 10.40 -2.79 19.52
CA GLU A 170 11.02 -4.04 19.96
C GLU A 170 9.95 -5.09 20.30
N GLY A 171 10.09 -6.28 19.71
CA GLY A 171 9.16 -7.40 19.91
C GLY A 171 7.95 -7.41 18.97
N GLU A 172 7.75 -6.36 18.18
CA GLU A 172 6.73 -6.34 17.14
C GLU A 172 7.13 -7.17 15.91
N ARG A 173 6.14 -7.47 15.06
CA ARG A 173 6.34 -8.26 13.84
C ARG A 173 5.53 -7.70 12.68
N ASP A 174 6.10 -7.78 11.48
CA ASP A 174 5.36 -7.48 10.25
C ASP A 174 4.58 -8.69 9.74
N LEU A 175 3.77 -8.45 8.72
CA LEU A 175 2.97 -9.46 8.02
C LEU A 175 3.01 -9.18 6.51
N VAL A 176 3.28 -10.23 5.74
CA VAL A 176 3.04 -10.25 4.30
C VAL A 176 1.85 -11.18 4.01
N MET A 177 0.86 -10.62 3.32
CA MET A 177 -0.31 -11.34 2.80
C MET A 177 -0.31 -11.19 1.29
N LEU A 178 -0.18 -12.30 0.57
CA LEU A 178 -0.28 -12.35 -0.89
C LEU A 178 -1.30 -13.43 -1.26
N GLN A 179 -2.28 -13.08 -2.09
CA GLN A 179 -3.23 -14.03 -2.63
C GLN A 179 -3.46 -13.76 -4.11
N HIS A 180 -3.32 -14.82 -4.92
CA HIS A 180 -3.94 -14.87 -6.23
C HIS A 180 -5.31 -15.55 -6.11
N ARG A 181 -6.28 -15.07 -6.89
CA ARG A 181 -7.63 -15.64 -6.98
C ARG A 181 -8.02 -15.74 -8.44
N PHE A 182 -8.34 -16.95 -8.88
CA PHE A 182 -8.63 -17.29 -10.26
C PHE A 182 -10.06 -17.78 -10.37
N GLY A 183 -10.86 -17.16 -11.24
CA GLY A 183 -12.12 -17.74 -11.72
C GLY A 183 -11.83 -18.56 -12.96
N ILE A 184 -12.07 -19.87 -12.91
CA ILE A 184 -11.68 -20.80 -13.97
C ILE A 184 -12.95 -21.43 -14.55
N THR A 185 -13.08 -21.40 -15.88
CA THR A 185 -14.08 -22.20 -16.61
C THR A 185 -13.35 -23.36 -17.30
N HIS A 186 -13.65 -24.58 -16.88
CA HIS A 186 -13.09 -25.80 -17.46
C HIS A 186 -13.69 -26.08 -18.84
N ALA A 187 -13.03 -26.93 -19.63
CA ALA A 187 -13.48 -27.29 -20.98
C ALA A 187 -14.88 -27.94 -21.02
N ASN A 188 -15.30 -28.58 -19.93
CA ASN A 188 -16.63 -29.17 -19.79
C ASN A 188 -17.70 -28.17 -19.27
N GLY A 189 -17.35 -26.89 -19.15
CA GLY A 189 -18.23 -25.82 -18.67
C GLY A 189 -18.31 -25.69 -17.14
N MET A 190 -17.67 -26.57 -16.36
CA MET A 190 -17.63 -26.42 -14.90
C MET A 190 -16.86 -25.16 -14.52
N LYS A 191 -17.38 -24.41 -13.54
CA LYS A 191 -16.72 -23.24 -13.00
C LYS A 191 -16.15 -23.55 -11.62
N GLU A 192 -14.94 -23.09 -11.36
CA GLU A 192 -14.33 -23.13 -10.03
C GLU A 192 -13.66 -21.80 -9.68
N VAL A 193 -13.45 -21.58 -8.39
CA VAL A 193 -12.58 -20.52 -7.90
C VAL A 193 -11.36 -21.16 -7.23
N ARG A 194 -10.17 -20.83 -7.71
CA ARG A 194 -8.92 -21.28 -7.10
C ARG A 194 -8.18 -20.11 -6.47
N THR A 195 -7.57 -20.37 -5.32
CA THR A 195 -6.71 -19.41 -4.63
C THR A 195 -5.30 -19.95 -4.52
N SER A 196 -4.30 -19.07 -4.54
CA SER A 196 -2.91 -19.38 -4.22
C SER A 196 -2.45 -18.33 -3.22
N THR A 197 -2.15 -18.74 -1.97
CA THR A 197 -2.02 -17.81 -0.83
C THR A 197 -0.70 -18.02 -0.08
N LEU A 198 0.00 -16.93 0.20
CA LEU A 198 1.16 -16.84 1.08
C LEU A 198 0.82 -15.92 2.26
N VAL A 199 1.05 -16.43 3.47
CA VAL A 199 0.94 -15.69 4.73
C VAL A 199 2.22 -15.90 5.50
N GLU A 200 2.94 -14.82 5.75
CA GLU A 200 4.19 -14.90 6.49
C GLU A 200 4.31 -13.75 7.48
N TYR A 201 4.66 -14.09 8.72
CA TYR A 201 4.96 -13.13 9.77
C TYR A 201 6.47 -13.01 9.92
N GLY A 202 6.95 -11.80 10.20
CA GLY A 202 8.35 -11.60 10.57
C GLY A 202 8.71 -12.30 11.87
N ASP A 203 9.98 -12.64 12.01
CA ASP A 203 10.57 -13.07 13.27
C ASP A 203 11.10 -11.84 14.02
N PRO A 204 10.55 -11.50 15.21
CA PRO A 204 11.03 -10.36 16.01
C PRO A 204 12.52 -10.41 16.37
N LYS A 205 13.15 -11.60 16.30
CA LYS A 205 14.59 -11.79 16.56
C LYS A 205 15.40 -12.08 15.29
N GLY A 206 14.75 -12.02 14.12
CA GLY A 206 15.32 -12.39 12.84
C GLY A 206 14.95 -11.39 11.74
N TYR A 207 14.61 -11.91 10.56
CA TYR A 207 14.18 -11.08 9.44
C TYR A 207 12.67 -10.81 9.53
N SER A 208 12.28 -9.58 9.16
CA SER A 208 10.89 -9.28 8.82
C SER A 208 10.45 -10.11 7.62
N ALA A 209 9.15 -10.42 7.52
CA ALA A 209 8.58 -11.12 6.38
C ALA A 209 8.85 -10.36 5.08
N MET A 210 8.73 -9.03 5.10
CA MET A 210 9.06 -8.19 3.94
C MET A 210 10.52 -8.31 3.53
N ALA A 211 11.46 -8.21 4.49
CA ALA A 211 12.90 -8.32 4.19
C ALA A 211 13.23 -9.71 3.62
N LYS A 212 12.69 -10.77 4.21
CA LYS A 212 12.89 -12.14 3.74
C LYS A 212 12.30 -12.35 2.35
N LEU A 213 11.04 -11.99 2.14
CA LEU A 213 10.31 -12.28 0.89
C LEU A 213 10.71 -11.38 -0.28
N VAL A 214 11.49 -10.32 -0.05
CA VAL A 214 12.14 -9.54 -1.10
C VAL A 214 13.60 -9.96 -1.28
N GLY A 215 14.35 -10.04 -0.19
CA GLY A 215 15.79 -10.30 -0.21
C GLY A 215 16.14 -11.71 -0.65
N VAL A 216 15.42 -12.72 -0.20
CA VAL A 216 15.71 -14.12 -0.54
C VAL A 216 15.45 -14.42 -2.02
N PRO A 217 14.29 -14.07 -2.62
CA PRO A 217 14.10 -14.22 -4.07
C PRO A 217 15.14 -13.47 -4.91
N CYS A 218 15.55 -12.28 -4.46
CA CYS A 218 16.64 -11.54 -5.10
C CYS A 218 17.96 -12.32 -5.05
N ALA A 219 18.37 -12.81 -3.87
CA ALA A 219 19.60 -13.57 -3.70
C ALA A 219 19.59 -14.88 -4.52
N VAL A 220 18.47 -15.59 -4.54
CA VAL A 220 18.30 -16.80 -5.36
C VAL A 220 18.46 -16.48 -6.85
N ALA A 221 17.83 -15.42 -7.35
CA ALA A 221 17.98 -15.00 -8.74
C ALA A 221 19.43 -14.60 -9.08
N VAL A 222 20.12 -13.89 -8.18
CA VAL A 222 21.55 -13.55 -8.34
C VAL A 222 22.39 -14.82 -8.47
N LEU A 223 22.22 -15.79 -7.58
CA LEU A 223 22.95 -17.06 -7.63
C LEU A 223 22.67 -17.83 -8.92
N GLN A 224 21.40 -17.91 -9.35
CA GLN A 224 21.04 -18.63 -10.58
C GLN A 224 21.60 -17.97 -11.84
N VAL A 225 21.75 -16.64 -11.87
CA VAL A 225 22.45 -15.94 -12.97
C VAL A 225 23.96 -16.26 -12.93
N LEU A 226 24.59 -16.21 -11.76
CA LEU A 226 26.03 -16.48 -11.61
C LEU A 226 26.40 -17.94 -11.92
N GLU A 227 25.54 -18.89 -11.56
CA GLU A 227 25.72 -20.32 -11.81
C GLU A 227 25.36 -20.72 -13.26
N GLY A 228 24.88 -19.78 -14.07
CA GLY A 228 24.46 -20.05 -15.46
C GLY A 228 23.19 -20.88 -15.57
N LYS A 229 22.33 -20.90 -14.54
CA LYS A 229 20.98 -21.48 -14.62
C LYS A 229 20.02 -20.55 -15.37
N ILE A 230 20.11 -19.24 -15.13
CA ILE A 230 19.43 -18.21 -15.93
C ILE A 230 20.46 -17.66 -16.92
N THR A 231 20.29 -17.99 -18.20
CA THR A 231 21.28 -17.71 -19.25
C THR A 231 20.84 -16.63 -20.23
N GLN A 232 19.53 -16.36 -20.30
CA GLN A 232 18.93 -15.38 -21.20
C GLN A 232 19.56 -14.00 -20.97
N LYS A 233 19.70 -13.22 -22.05
CA LYS A 233 20.31 -11.88 -22.04
C LYS A 233 19.25 -10.81 -22.26
N GLY A 234 19.57 -9.58 -21.85
CA GLY A 234 18.68 -8.42 -21.96
C GLY A 234 18.03 -8.05 -20.63
N VAL A 235 17.00 -7.19 -20.70
CA VAL A 235 16.20 -6.79 -19.54
C VAL A 235 15.07 -7.80 -19.38
N LEU A 236 15.15 -8.62 -18.33
CA LEU A 236 14.26 -9.75 -18.11
C LEU A 236 13.34 -9.52 -16.90
N ALA A 237 12.26 -10.30 -16.87
CA ALA A 237 11.35 -10.45 -15.74
C ALA A 237 10.97 -11.94 -15.60
N PRO A 238 10.53 -12.41 -14.42
CA PRO A 238 10.13 -13.80 -14.20
C PRO A 238 8.77 -14.11 -14.86
N MET A 239 8.78 -14.22 -16.19
CA MET A 239 7.58 -14.31 -17.03
C MET A 239 7.46 -15.63 -17.80
N SER A 240 8.46 -16.50 -17.74
CA SER A 240 8.47 -17.79 -18.42
C SER A 240 8.78 -18.92 -17.45
N PRO A 241 8.24 -20.14 -17.67
CA PRO A 241 8.52 -21.29 -16.80
C PRO A 241 10.03 -21.57 -16.65
N GLU A 242 10.83 -21.33 -17.68
CA GLU A 242 12.28 -21.58 -17.65
C GLU A 242 13.02 -20.68 -16.64
N ILE A 243 12.51 -19.47 -16.40
CA ILE A 243 13.04 -18.56 -15.36
C ILE A 243 12.35 -18.83 -14.02
N VAL A 244 11.02 -19.03 -14.03
CA VAL A 244 10.21 -19.09 -12.81
C VAL A 244 10.38 -20.42 -12.06
N GLU A 245 10.41 -21.56 -12.74
CA GLU A 245 10.44 -22.86 -12.07
C GLU A 245 11.70 -23.10 -11.24
N PRO A 246 12.92 -22.81 -11.73
CA PRO A 246 14.12 -22.94 -10.92
C PRO A 246 14.11 -22.02 -9.69
N LEU A 247 13.62 -20.78 -9.83
CA LEU A 247 13.46 -19.84 -8.71
C LEU A 247 12.46 -20.39 -7.69
N ARG A 248 11.28 -20.82 -8.14
CA ARG A 248 10.19 -21.32 -7.30
C ARG A 248 10.61 -22.57 -6.53
N LEU A 249 11.29 -23.50 -7.19
CA LEU A 249 11.75 -24.75 -6.58
C LEU A 249 12.78 -24.46 -5.48
N GLU A 250 13.77 -23.62 -5.76
CA GLU A 250 14.81 -23.27 -4.80
C GLU A 250 14.25 -22.49 -3.60
N LEU A 251 13.32 -21.56 -3.84
CA LEU A 251 12.60 -20.83 -2.80
C LEU A 251 11.81 -21.76 -1.87
N LYS A 252 11.10 -22.73 -2.46
CA LYS A 252 10.33 -23.71 -1.70
C LYS A 252 11.24 -24.65 -0.91
N GLU A 253 12.17 -25.31 -1.57
CA GLU A 253 12.96 -26.41 -0.98
C GLU A 253 13.97 -25.94 0.05
N LYS A 254 14.64 -24.80 -0.19
CA LYS A 254 15.69 -24.30 0.72
C LYS A 254 15.17 -23.33 1.77
N TYR A 255 14.12 -22.57 1.46
CA TYR A 255 13.67 -21.46 2.32
C TYR A 255 12.22 -21.59 2.80
N GLY A 256 11.49 -22.61 2.35
CA GLY A 256 10.09 -22.81 2.69
C GLY A 256 9.16 -21.72 2.16
N ILE A 257 9.59 -20.95 1.15
CA ILE A 257 8.82 -19.85 0.58
C ILE A 257 7.98 -20.41 -0.57
N GLU A 258 6.67 -20.56 -0.35
CA GLU A 258 5.73 -21.00 -1.37
C GLU A 258 4.32 -20.44 -1.14
N MET A 259 3.51 -20.42 -2.20
CA MET A 259 2.09 -20.11 -2.12
C MET A 259 1.29 -21.41 -2.06
N LYS A 260 0.33 -21.50 -1.13
CA LYS A 260 -0.53 -22.69 -0.96
C LYS A 260 -1.78 -22.56 -1.81
N GLU A 261 -2.04 -23.56 -2.64
CA GLU A 261 -3.20 -23.61 -3.52
C GLU A 261 -4.42 -24.25 -2.86
N LYS A 262 -5.62 -23.71 -3.14
CA LYS A 262 -6.89 -24.25 -2.67
C LYS A 262 -8.04 -23.89 -3.62
N THR A 263 -8.87 -24.86 -3.97
CA THR A 263 -10.18 -24.64 -4.61
C THR A 263 -11.22 -24.29 -3.55
N LEU A 264 -12.02 -23.25 -3.80
CA LEU A 264 -13.10 -22.77 -2.93
C LEU A 264 -14.45 -23.39 -3.30
#